data_AF-A0A8U0A6Q8-F1
#
_entry.id   AF-A0A8U0A6Q8-F1
#
_cell.length_a   1.000
_cell.length_b   1.000
_cell.length_c   1.000
_cell.angle_alpha   90.00
_cell.angle_beta   90.00
_cell.angle_gamma   90.00
#
_symmetry.space_group_name_H-M   'P 1'
#
loop_
_entity.id
_entity.type
_entity.pdbx_description
1 polymer ?
#
loop_
_entity_poly.entity_id
_entity_poly.type
_entity_poly.pdbx_seq_one_letter_code
_entity_poly.pdbx_strand_id
1 'polypeptide(L)'
;MPEVTFEVDVDSSPDEQPGSNPFNRWHPDIPAVVEADPGETMRLEALDWTGGQIRDNDNANEIRDVDLTQVHYLAGPVHVNGAEPGDLLKVEFLDMGPLNDRWEFGFTGTFSQQNGGGFLTDHFPNAAKSIWDLEGYTVSSRHIPDVRYQGKIHPGLAGCAPDQELLEEWNEREQKLIDKHEKDPESTHDHPTGEAEPPVANPPTKEGALMGEMDADDAEAAAEEAARTVPPREHGGNHDIKDLSIGSTVYFPVYVEGAKFGIGDFHASQGDGEISFCGAIEMAAYIDVEFDVVKDGMNKYGVDHPIFEPGNRGPTFEDYVTFCGYSVTEDGEQHYIDSHTAYRRASLQAIDYLKKFGYTGQQAYHLLSTVPIEGRQSGVVDVPNACSTLALPKGVFDFDISPESLGEHEDRGNISITDDPLG
;
A
#
# COMPACT_ATOMS: atom_id res chain seq x y z
N MET A 1 -25.28 -11.47 2.74
CA MET A 1 -23.91 -11.49 3.26
C MET A 1 -23.33 -12.81 2.81
N PRO A 2 -22.24 -12.79 2.03
CA PRO A 2 -21.52 -14.00 1.64
C PRO A 2 -21.07 -14.80 2.87
N GLU A 3 -20.76 -16.08 2.67
CA GLU A 3 -20.16 -16.94 3.70
C GLU A 3 -18.72 -16.50 3.96
N VAL A 4 -18.31 -16.46 5.23
CA VAL A 4 -16.91 -16.21 5.62
C VAL A 4 -16.13 -17.50 5.38
N THR A 5 -15.23 -17.48 4.41
CA THR A 5 -14.42 -18.65 4.02
C THR A 5 -12.98 -18.55 4.52
N PHE A 6 -12.53 -17.36 4.91
CA PHE A 6 -11.28 -17.13 5.62
C PHE A 6 -11.55 -16.15 6.77
N GLU A 7 -11.47 -16.62 8.01
CA GLU A 7 -11.76 -15.86 9.24
C GLU A 7 -10.45 -15.55 9.97
N VAL A 8 -10.33 -14.33 10.52
CA VAL A 8 -9.17 -13.94 11.32
C VAL A 8 -9.58 -13.55 12.74
N ASP A 9 -8.70 -13.78 13.70
CA ASP A 9 -8.79 -13.24 15.04
C ASP A 9 -7.69 -12.20 15.24
N VAL A 10 -8.08 -10.92 15.34
CA VAL A 10 -7.18 -9.77 15.47
C VAL A 10 -6.45 -9.71 16.82
N ASP A 11 -6.89 -10.51 17.79
CA ASP A 11 -6.23 -10.64 19.10
C ASP A 11 -5.22 -11.81 19.14
N SER A 12 -5.26 -12.71 18.15
CA SER A 12 -4.36 -13.86 18.02
C SER A 12 -3.14 -13.54 17.14
N SER A 13 -2.03 -14.27 17.30
CA SER A 13 -0.88 -14.09 16.43
C SER A 13 -1.19 -14.57 15.01
N PRO A 14 -0.50 -14.05 13.97
CA PRO A 14 -0.74 -14.45 12.59
C PRO A 14 -0.54 -15.95 12.30
N ASP A 15 0.17 -16.70 13.14
CA ASP A 15 0.40 -18.14 13.04
C ASP A 15 -0.53 -19.00 13.92
N GLU A 16 -1.46 -18.38 14.66
CA GLU A 16 -2.42 -19.03 15.55
C GLU A 16 -3.88 -18.64 15.21
N GLN A 17 -4.20 -18.50 13.92
CA GLN A 17 -5.54 -18.08 13.49
C GLN A 17 -6.60 -19.19 13.65
N PRO A 18 -7.89 -18.85 13.83
CA PRO A 18 -8.93 -19.81 14.17
C PRO A 18 -9.22 -20.87 13.08
N GLY A 19 -8.87 -20.57 11.83
CA GLY A 19 -9.03 -21.45 10.67
C GLY A 19 -7.68 -21.78 10.03
N SER A 20 -7.39 -21.09 8.94
CA SER A 20 -6.12 -21.20 8.22
C SER A 20 -5.26 -19.97 8.50
N ASN A 21 -3.95 -20.17 8.56
CA ASN A 21 -3.03 -19.06 8.74
C ASN A 21 -2.87 -18.25 7.44
N PRO A 22 -2.74 -16.91 7.53
CA PRO A 22 -2.29 -16.09 6.41
C PRO A 22 -0.89 -16.49 5.95
N PHE A 23 -0.49 -15.98 4.80
CA PHE A 23 0.87 -16.14 4.27
C PHE A 23 1.48 -14.77 3.96
N ASN A 24 2.81 -14.65 3.94
CA ASN A 24 3.48 -13.35 3.75
C ASN A 24 4.67 -13.38 2.76
N ARG A 25 4.70 -14.40 1.90
CA ARG A 25 5.65 -14.52 0.80
C ARG A 25 4.93 -15.00 -0.46
N TRP A 26 5.47 -14.65 -1.62
CA TRP A 26 5.03 -15.21 -2.88
C TRP A 26 5.87 -16.43 -3.25
N HIS A 27 5.22 -17.57 -3.40
CA HIS A 27 5.85 -18.83 -3.82
C HIS A 27 4.80 -19.73 -4.49
N PRO A 28 5.12 -20.41 -5.62
CA PRO A 28 4.16 -21.22 -6.36
C PRO A 28 3.57 -22.37 -5.54
N ASP A 29 4.34 -22.92 -4.59
CA ASP A 29 3.96 -24.12 -3.85
C ASP A 29 3.10 -23.87 -2.61
N ILE A 30 2.86 -22.62 -2.19
CA ILE A 30 1.98 -22.34 -1.04
C ILE A 30 0.60 -22.98 -1.31
N PRO A 31 0.11 -23.88 -0.43
CA PRO A 31 -1.14 -24.56 -0.66
C PRO A 31 -2.30 -23.56 -0.56
N ALA A 32 -3.29 -23.71 -1.44
CA ALA A 32 -4.53 -22.97 -1.28
C ALA A 32 -5.32 -23.50 -0.09
N VAL A 33 -5.98 -22.60 0.63
CA VAL A 33 -6.73 -22.91 1.86
C VAL A 33 -8.23 -22.65 1.72
N VAL A 34 -8.62 -21.99 0.63
CA VAL A 34 -10.00 -21.76 0.22
C VAL A 34 -10.15 -22.21 -1.23
N GLU A 35 -11.30 -22.78 -1.58
CA GLU A 35 -11.66 -23.15 -2.96
C GLU A 35 -12.89 -22.34 -3.37
N ALA A 36 -12.95 -21.90 -4.63
CA ALA A 36 -14.06 -21.15 -5.20
C ALA A 36 -14.41 -21.66 -6.59
N ASP A 37 -15.70 -21.80 -6.87
CA ASP A 37 -16.18 -22.00 -8.24
C ASP A 37 -16.40 -20.65 -8.95
N PRO A 38 -16.17 -20.55 -10.28
CA PRO A 38 -16.52 -19.36 -11.04
C PRO A 38 -18.00 -18.94 -10.86
N GLY A 39 -18.23 -17.67 -10.52
CA GLY A 39 -19.53 -17.09 -10.19
C GLY A 39 -19.94 -17.22 -8.72
N GLU A 40 -19.10 -17.81 -7.87
CA GLU A 40 -19.33 -17.89 -6.44
C GLU A 40 -18.90 -16.61 -5.71
N THR A 41 -19.72 -16.17 -4.76
CA THR A 41 -19.42 -15.04 -3.88
C THR A 41 -18.97 -15.53 -2.51
N MET A 42 -17.90 -14.96 -1.96
CA MET A 42 -17.42 -15.29 -0.62
C MET A 42 -16.87 -14.07 0.12
N ARG A 43 -16.73 -14.21 1.44
CA ARG A 43 -16.11 -13.22 2.31
C ARG A 43 -14.77 -13.72 2.82
N LEU A 44 -13.74 -12.90 2.66
CA LEU A 44 -12.42 -13.09 3.25
C LEU A 44 -12.21 -12.00 4.30
N GLU A 45 -11.66 -12.37 5.45
CA GLU A 45 -11.16 -11.43 6.46
C GLU A 45 -9.63 -11.40 6.41
N ALA A 46 -9.04 -10.25 6.71
CA ALA A 46 -7.60 -10.08 6.78
C ALA A 46 -7.21 -9.26 8.02
N LEU A 47 -6.06 -9.61 8.58
CA LEU A 47 -5.38 -8.78 9.57
C LEU A 47 -4.92 -7.47 8.90
N ASP A 48 -4.54 -6.46 9.70
CA ASP A 48 -3.71 -5.39 9.17
C ASP A 48 -2.38 -5.99 8.70
N TRP A 49 -1.69 -5.31 7.78
CA TRP A 49 -0.50 -5.85 7.13
C TRP A 49 0.65 -6.22 8.08
N THR A 50 0.69 -5.61 9.27
CA THR A 50 1.70 -5.88 10.29
C THR A 50 1.34 -7.06 11.19
N GLY A 51 0.09 -7.54 11.14
CA GLY A 51 -0.40 -8.61 12.01
C GLY A 51 -0.58 -8.17 13.46
N GLY A 52 -0.97 -6.90 13.69
CA GLY A 52 -1.20 -6.36 15.02
C GLY A 52 0.06 -5.88 15.76
N GLN A 53 1.15 -5.55 15.06
CA GLN A 53 2.31 -4.93 15.71
C GLN A 53 2.02 -3.49 16.14
N ILE A 54 1.14 -2.79 15.43
CA ILE A 54 0.76 -1.40 15.70
C ILE A 54 -0.57 -1.34 16.47
N ARG A 55 -0.63 -0.50 17.52
CA ARG A 55 -1.80 -0.37 18.38
C ARG A 55 -2.35 1.05 18.41
N ASP A 56 -3.62 1.17 18.78
CA ASP A 56 -4.27 2.46 19.04
C ASP A 56 -3.73 3.09 20.33
N ASN A 57 -2.65 3.84 20.16
CA ASN A 57 -2.02 4.65 21.19
C ASN A 57 -1.13 5.72 20.53
N ASP A 58 -0.54 6.58 21.34
CA ASP A 58 0.29 7.70 20.88
C ASP A 58 1.80 7.36 20.94
N ASN A 59 2.17 6.09 20.73
CA ASN A 59 3.56 5.60 20.76
C ASN A 59 4.11 5.35 19.35
N ALA A 60 4.83 6.32 18.79
CA ALA A 60 5.48 6.18 17.49
C ALA A 60 6.68 5.20 17.47
N ASN A 61 7.14 4.72 18.63
CA ASN A 61 8.19 3.69 18.67
C ASN A 61 7.70 2.37 18.07
N GLU A 62 6.40 2.09 18.06
CA GLU A 62 5.87 0.90 17.38
C GLU A 62 6.14 0.94 15.87
N ILE A 63 6.05 2.12 15.24
CA ILE A 63 6.39 2.32 13.83
C ILE A 63 7.92 2.23 13.63
N ARG A 64 8.70 2.75 14.59
CA ARG A 64 10.16 2.67 14.54
C ARG A 64 10.66 1.23 14.61
N ASP A 65 10.04 0.42 15.47
CA ASP A 65 10.52 -0.90 15.87
C ASP A 65 9.77 -2.05 15.17
N VAL A 66 8.83 -1.75 14.27
CA VAL A 66 8.06 -2.77 13.55
C VAL A 66 9.01 -3.69 12.78
N ASP A 67 8.73 -4.99 12.84
CA ASP A 67 9.49 -6.01 12.11
C ASP A 67 8.98 -6.08 10.66
N LEU A 68 9.62 -5.31 9.79
CA LEU A 68 9.33 -5.28 8.36
C LEU A 68 9.72 -6.58 7.64
N THR A 69 10.28 -7.60 8.31
CA THR A 69 10.47 -8.92 7.67
C THR A 69 9.18 -9.75 7.66
N GLN A 70 8.24 -9.45 8.56
CA GLN A 70 6.98 -10.18 8.73
C GLN A 70 5.89 -9.76 7.74
N VAL A 71 6.01 -8.57 7.16
CA VAL A 71 4.96 -8.00 6.30
C VAL A 71 4.98 -8.60 4.89
N HIS A 72 3.84 -8.77 4.21
CA HIS A 72 2.45 -8.45 4.60
C HIS A 72 1.68 -9.74 4.87
N TYR A 73 0.81 -9.81 5.89
CA TYR A 73 -0.03 -11.00 6.12
C TYR A 73 -1.26 -11.01 5.21
N LEU A 74 -1.33 -11.99 4.30
CA LEU A 74 -2.35 -12.10 3.26
C LEU A 74 -3.35 -13.21 3.56
N ALA A 75 -4.63 -12.92 3.33
CA ALA A 75 -5.70 -13.90 3.29
C ALA A 75 -5.64 -14.73 2.00
N GLY A 76 -5.94 -16.01 2.11
CA GLY A 76 -5.82 -17.00 1.02
C GLY A 76 -4.61 -17.94 1.23
N PRO A 77 -4.06 -18.55 0.15
CA PRO A 77 -4.49 -18.41 -1.23
C PRO A 77 -5.86 -19.06 -1.52
N VAL A 78 -6.63 -18.45 -2.41
CA VAL A 78 -7.89 -18.98 -2.95
C VAL A 78 -7.61 -19.74 -4.25
N HIS A 79 -8.01 -21.00 -4.31
CA HIS A 79 -8.00 -21.81 -5.53
C HIS A 79 -9.30 -21.59 -6.30
N VAL A 80 -9.21 -21.12 -7.55
CA VAL A 80 -10.38 -20.91 -8.41
C VAL A 80 -10.46 -22.03 -9.45
N ASN A 81 -11.51 -22.84 -9.35
CA ASN A 81 -11.68 -24.04 -10.17
C ASN A 81 -11.70 -23.71 -11.67
N GLY A 82 -10.83 -24.38 -12.42
CA GLY A 82 -10.71 -24.23 -13.88
C GLY A 82 -9.82 -23.08 -14.36
N ALA A 83 -9.23 -22.30 -13.46
CA ALA A 83 -8.18 -21.34 -13.79
C ALA A 83 -6.86 -22.08 -14.12
N GLU A 84 -6.26 -21.76 -15.25
CA GLU A 84 -5.03 -22.35 -15.75
C GLU A 84 -4.04 -21.25 -16.18
N PRO A 85 -2.72 -21.54 -16.21
CA PRO A 85 -1.72 -20.58 -16.68
C PRO A 85 -2.07 -20.01 -18.06
N GLY A 86 -2.00 -18.68 -18.21
CA GLY A 86 -2.39 -17.94 -19.42
C GLY A 86 -3.82 -17.39 -19.42
N ASP A 87 -4.64 -17.76 -18.44
CA ASP A 87 -5.94 -17.14 -18.21
C ASP A 87 -5.82 -15.76 -17.56
N LEU A 88 -6.93 -15.01 -17.53
CA LEU A 88 -7.11 -13.92 -16.55
C LEU A 88 -8.13 -14.36 -15.51
N LEU A 89 -7.78 -14.22 -14.24
CA LEU A 89 -8.72 -14.32 -13.13
C LEU A 89 -9.45 -12.99 -12.98
N LYS A 90 -10.75 -12.98 -13.24
CA LYS A 90 -11.63 -11.84 -13.00
C LYS A 90 -12.05 -11.88 -11.53
N VAL A 91 -11.85 -10.77 -10.82
CA VAL A 91 -12.24 -10.60 -9.41
C VAL A 91 -13.08 -9.33 -9.30
N GLU A 92 -14.30 -9.46 -8.80
CA GLU A 92 -15.16 -8.32 -8.49
C GLU A 92 -15.12 -8.03 -6.99
N PHE A 93 -14.79 -6.79 -6.62
CA PHE A 93 -14.78 -6.33 -5.23
C PHE A 93 -16.17 -5.78 -4.88
N LEU A 94 -17.01 -6.60 -4.25
CA LEU A 94 -18.43 -6.30 -4.06
C LEU A 94 -18.68 -5.33 -2.90
N ASP A 95 -17.98 -5.53 -1.79
CA ASP A 95 -18.00 -4.70 -0.58
C ASP A 95 -16.75 -4.96 0.26
N MET A 96 -16.36 -4.00 1.09
CA MET A 96 -15.27 -4.16 2.08
C MET A 96 -15.40 -3.08 3.16
N GLY A 97 -14.80 -3.35 4.31
CA GLY A 97 -14.78 -2.42 5.42
C GLY A 97 -14.06 -2.98 6.63
N PRO A 98 -13.92 -2.19 7.71
CA PRO A 98 -13.29 -2.65 8.93
C PRO A 98 -14.05 -3.83 9.54
N LEU A 99 -13.34 -4.66 10.30
CA LEU A 99 -13.92 -5.71 11.12
C LEU A 99 -14.57 -5.10 12.38
N ASN A 100 -15.61 -4.28 12.18
CA ASN A 100 -16.35 -3.58 13.25
C ASN A 100 -16.62 -4.50 14.45
N ASP A 101 -16.60 -3.94 15.67
CA ASP A 101 -16.62 -4.65 16.96
C ASP A 101 -15.34 -5.43 17.34
N ARG A 102 -14.45 -5.76 16.38
CA ARG A 102 -13.11 -6.35 16.63
C ARG A 102 -11.97 -5.37 16.37
N TRP A 103 -12.14 -4.47 15.40
CA TRP A 103 -11.13 -3.49 14.99
C TRP A 103 -11.81 -2.19 14.52
N GLU A 104 -11.60 -1.09 15.25
CA GLU A 104 -12.33 0.17 15.05
C GLU A 104 -11.41 1.38 14.78
N PHE A 105 -10.13 1.14 14.55
CA PHE A 105 -9.14 2.18 14.26
C PHE A 105 -8.35 1.84 13.00
N GLY A 106 -7.70 2.83 12.41
CA GLY A 106 -6.62 2.62 11.47
C GLY A 106 -5.39 3.43 11.85
N PHE A 107 -4.25 3.14 11.23
CA PHE A 107 -3.01 3.87 11.51
C PHE A 107 -2.32 4.32 10.24
N THR A 108 -1.50 5.35 10.38
CA THR A 108 -0.56 5.80 9.34
C THR A 108 0.74 6.11 10.05
N GLY A 109 1.84 5.69 9.46
CA GLY A 109 3.17 5.98 9.94
C GLY A 109 4.01 6.79 8.96
N THR A 110 5.12 7.29 9.47
CA THR A 110 6.34 7.52 8.70
C THR A 110 7.37 6.60 9.31
N PHE A 111 8.04 5.78 8.51
CA PHE A 111 9.10 4.94 9.04
C PHE A 111 10.34 5.76 9.41
N SER A 112 11.15 5.21 10.31
CA SER A 112 12.52 5.72 10.47
C SER A 112 13.28 5.46 9.17
N GLN A 113 14.20 6.37 8.81
CA GLN A 113 15.17 6.11 7.74
C GLN A 113 15.89 4.77 7.93
N GLN A 114 16.17 4.40 9.18
CA GLN A 114 16.92 3.20 9.55
C GLN A 114 16.07 1.92 9.56
N ASN A 115 14.75 2.02 9.35
CA ASN A 115 13.84 0.88 9.31
C ASN A 115 12.66 1.16 8.36
N GLY A 116 12.94 1.19 7.05
CA GLY A 116 11.92 1.30 5.99
C GLY A 116 12.00 2.58 5.17
N GLY A 117 12.12 3.76 5.80
CA GLY A 117 12.11 5.05 5.11
C GLY A 117 10.79 5.37 4.39
N GLY A 118 10.86 5.95 3.19
CA GLY A 118 9.71 6.48 2.45
C GLY A 118 10.09 7.63 1.52
N PHE A 119 9.10 8.22 0.85
CA PHE A 119 9.30 9.16 -0.25
C PHE A 119 10.03 10.45 0.14
N LEU A 120 9.75 10.98 1.34
CA LEU A 120 10.32 12.21 1.88
C LEU A 120 11.20 11.96 3.12
N THR A 121 11.87 10.81 3.17
CA THR A 121 12.67 10.39 4.35
C THR A 121 13.70 11.43 4.79
N ASP A 122 14.35 12.12 3.86
CA ASP A 122 15.34 13.15 4.15
C ASP A 122 14.74 14.43 4.79
N HIS A 123 13.42 14.66 4.64
CA HIS A 123 12.68 15.71 5.34
C HIS A 123 12.06 15.20 6.65
N PHE A 124 11.69 13.93 6.70
CA PHE A 124 11.02 13.28 7.83
C PHE A 124 11.72 11.95 8.21
N PRO A 125 12.95 12.00 8.76
CA PRO A 125 13.77 10.80 8.98
C PRO A 125 13.38 10.00 10.21
N ASN A 126 12.58 10.60 11.11
CA ASN A 126 12.17 9.98 12.36
C ASN A 126 10.81 9.32 12.22
N ALA A 127 10.62 8.21 12.93
CA ALA A 127 9.35 7.51 12.91
C ALA A 127 8.23 8.37 13.49
N ALA A 128 7.06 8.36 12.85
CA ALA A 128 5.87 9.08 13.30
C ALA A 128 4.64 8.20 13.19
N LYS A 129 3.59 8.47 13.97
CA LYS A 129 2.33 7.72 13.98
C LYS A 129 1.11 8.61 14.17
N SER A 130 0.12 8.49 13.29
CA SER A 130 -1.24 9.00 13.49
C SER A 130 -2.24 7.85 13.50
N ILE A 131 -3.13 7.85 14.48
CA ILE A 131 -4.29 6.96 14.53
C ILE A 131 -5.54 7.65 13.98
N TRP A 132 -6.36 6.89 13.29
CA TRP A 132 -7.61 7.28 12.65
C TRP A 132 -8.77 6.49 13.24
N ASP A 133 -9.82 7.18 13.66
CA ASP A 133 -11.07 6.56 14.08
C ASP A 133 -11.87 6.16 12.83
N LEU A 134 -12.41 4.94 12.80
CA LEU A 134 -13.18 4.41 11.69
C LEU A 134 -14.68 4.38 12.04
N GLU A 135 -15.42 5.41 11.63
CA GLU A 135 -16.87 5.51 11.85
C GLU A 135 -17.63 5.08 10.58
N GLY A 136 -17.82 3.77 10.42
CA GLY A 136 -18.37 3.19 9.20
C GLY A 136 -17.43 3.42 8.02
N TYR A 137 -17.83 4.28 7.07
CA TYR A 137 -16.97 4.69 5.95
C TYR A 137 -16.30 6.06 6.18
N THR A 138 -16.52 6.71 7.31
CA THR A 138 -15.94 8.02 7.62
C THR A 138 -14.69 7.85 8.46
N VAL A 139 -13.64 8.60 8.12
CA VAL A 139 -12.38 8.61 8.87
C VAL A 139 -12.10 10.01 9.41
N SER A 140 -11.47 10.06 10.58
CA SER A 140 -10.93 11.28 11.19
C SER A 140 -9.79 10.92 12.14
N SER A 141 -8.86 11.83 12.41
CA SER A 141 -7.74 11.57 13.32
C SER A 141 -7.68 12.56 14.47
N ARG A 142 -7.49 12.06 15.69
CA ARG A 142 -7.17 12.91 16.86
C ARG A 142 -5.85 13.68 16.71
N HIS A 143 -4.97 13.25 15.82
CA HIS A 143 -3.66 13.86 15.57
C HIS A 143 -3.68 14.89 14.43
N ILE A 144 -4.77 14.93 13.66
CA ILE A 144 -4.94 15.81 12.50
C ILE A 144 -6.35 16.42 12.57
N PRO A 145 -6.52 17.50 13.37
CA PRO A 145 -7.83 18.10 13.61
C PRO A 145 -8.38 18.76 12.34
N ASP A 146 -9.69 19.00 12.35
CA ASP A 146 -10.45 19.67 11.28
C ASP A 146 -10.44 18.95 9.93
N VAL A 147 -10.11 17.65 9.94
CA VAL A 147 -10.14 16.78 8.76
C VAL A 147 -11.03 15.58 9.03
N ARG A 148 -12.07 15.45 8.21
CA ARG A 148 -13.05 14.37 8.29
C ARG A 148 -13.63 14.11 6.90
N TYR A 149 -13.58 12.86 6.44
CA TYR A 149 -14.03 12.52 5.09
C TYR A 149 -14.44 11.06 4.96
N GLN A 150 -15.19 10.75 3.90
CA GLN A 150 -15.46 9.36 3.54
C GLN A 150 -14.19 8.73 2.98
N GLY A 151 -13.74 7.62 3.56
CA GLY A 151 -12.58 6.88 3.10
C GLY A 151 -12.77 6.25 1.73
N LYS A 152 -11.69 6.20 0.95
CA LYS A 152 -11.62 5.46 -0.32
C LYS A 152 -11.13 4.05 -0.01
N ILE A 153 -12.01 3.17 0.46
CA ILE A 153 -11.62 1.82 0.94
C ILE A 153 -11.19 0.92 -0.23
N HIS A 154 -10.02 0.30 -0.10
CA HIS A 154 -9.42 -0.63 -1.07
C HIS A 154 -8.39 -1.56 -0.38
N PRO A 155 -8.05 -2.71 -0.99
CA PRO A 155 -6.80 -3.41 -0.68
C PRO A 155 -5.61 -2.70 -1.34
N GLY A 156 -4.51 -2.52 -0.61
CA GLY A 156 -3.19 -2.20 -1.16
C GLY A 156 -2.62 -3.38 -1.93
N LEU A 157 -2.86 -4.61 -1.42
CA LEU A 157 -2.27 -5.84 -1.94
C LEU A 157 -3.30 -6.86 -2.42
N ALA A 158 -3.26 -7.20 -3.72
CA ALA A 158 -4.00 -8.32 -4.30
C ALA A 158 -3.30 -8.91 -5.53
N GLY A 159 -3.25 -10.22 -5.66
CA GLY A 159 -2.62 -10.88 -6.82
C GLY A 159 -2.70 -12.41 -6.82
N CYS A 160 -2.32 -13.02 -7.95
CA CYS A 160 -2.22 -14.48 -8.10
C CYS A 160 -0.81 -14.97 -7.77
N ALA A 161 -0.64 -16.23 -7.37
CA ALA A 161 0.71 -16.77 -7.16
C ALA A 161 1.52 -16.78 -8.48
N PRO A 162 2.83 -16.49 -8.45
CA PRO A 162 3.71 -16.65 -9.60
C PRO A 162 3.92 -18.14 -9.91
N ASP A 163 4.38 -18.45 -11.11
CA ASP A 163 5.08 -19.71 -11.37
C ASP A 163 6.56 -19.60 -10.96
N GLN A 164 7.29 -20.71 -11.06
CA GLN A 164 8.70 -20.75 -10.66
C GLN A 164 9.58 -19.83 -11.54
N GLU A 165 9.30 -19.74 -12.84
CA GLU A 165 10.10 -18.93 -13.77
C GLU A 165 9.98 -17.44 -13.43
N LEU A 166 8.75 -16.98 -13.17
CA LEU A 166 8.49 -15.60 -12.78
C LEU A 166 9.09 -15.27 -11.40
N LEU A 167 9.00 -16.20 -10.44
CA LEU A 167 9.63 -16.04 -9.12
C LEU A 167 11.16 -15.89 -9.25
N GLU A 168 11.80 -16.73 -10.05
CA GLU A 168 13.24 -16.66 -10.31
C GLU A 168 13.64 -15.33 -10.97
N GLU A 169 12.84 -14.85 -11.93
CA GLU A 169 13.07 -13.56 -12.59
C GLU A 169 13.04 -12.39 -11.60
N TRP A 170 12.05 -12.38 -10.68
CA TRP A 170 11.93 -11.37 -9.64
C TRP A 170 13.15 -11.35 -8.73
N ASN A 171 13.52 -12.51 -8.19
CA ASN A 171 14.65 -12.65 -7.30
C ASN A 171 15.96 -12.21 -8.00
N GLU A 172 16.17 -12.60 -9.26
CA GLU A 172 17.38 -12.26 -10.00
C GLU A 172 17.49 -10.75 -10.26
N ARG A 173 16.42 -10.10 -10.73
CA ARG A 173 16.47 -8.67 -11.10
C ARG A 173 16.52 -7.75 -9.89
N GLU A 174 15.84 -8.11 -8.81
CA GLU A 174 15.86 -7.34 -7.56
C GLU A 174 17.22 -7.49 -6.85
N GLN A 175 17.80 -8.69 -6.82
CA GLN A 175 19.17 -8.87 -6.31
C GLN A 175 20.19 -8.09 -7.14
N LYS A 176 20.04 -8.03 -8.47
CA LYS A 176 20.91 -7.20 -9.34
C LYS A 176 20.83 -5.72 -8.98
N LEU A 177 19.67 -5.20 -8.57
CA LEU A 177 19.51 -3.81 -8.13
C LEU A 177 20.27 -3.57 -6.82
N ILE A 178 20.10 -4.45 -5.83
CA ILE A 178 20.83 -4.41 -4.55
C ILE A 178 22.33 -4.42 -4.81
N ASP A 179 22.82 -5.42 -5.55
CA ASP A 179 24.21 -5.60 -5.94
C ASP A 179 24.80 -4.40 -6.67
N LYS A 180 23.99 -3.66 -7.42
CA LYS A 180 24.41 -2.46 -8.17
C LYS A 180 24.53 -1.26 -7.22
N HIS A 181 23.53 -1.06 -6.37
CA HIS A 181 23.52 0.04 -5.40
C HIS A 181 24.63 -0.11 -4.35
N GLU A 182 24.88 -1.33 -3.84
CA GLU A 182 25.99 -1.58 -2.90
C GLU A 182 27.37 -1.23 -3.48
N LYS A 183 27.54 -1.44 -4.79
CA LYS A 183 28.80 -1.12 -5.50
C LYS A 183 28.91 0.37 -5.81
N ASP A 184 27.78 1.03 -6.06
CA ASP A 184 27.69 2.41 -6.48
C ASP A 184 26.35 3.03 -5.99
N PRO A 185 26.33 3.63 -4.78
CA PRO A 185 25.11 4.21 -4.22
C PRO A 185 24.49 5.31 -5.08
N GLU A 186 25.31 6.05 -5.85
CA GLU A 186 24.86 7.09 -6.78
C GLU A 186 24.13 6.50 -8.01
N SER A 187 24.19 5.18 -8.21
CA SER A 187 23.56 4.51 -9.36
C SER A 187 22.02 4.41 -9.27
N THR A 188 21.45 4.79 -8.13
CA THR A 188 20.01 4.91 -7.87
C THR A 188 19.67 6.39 -7.63
N HIS A 189 19.51 7.15 -8.71
CA HIS A 189 19.42 8.62 -8.65
C HIS A 189 18.27 9.18 -7.80
N ASP A 190 17.18 8.44 -7.65
CA ASP A 190 15.99 8.84 -6.88
C ASP A 190 15.97 8.25 -5.46
N HIS A 191 17.10 7.73 -4.98
CA HIS A 191 17.21 7.26 -3.61
C HIS A 191 17.04 8.45 -2.65
N PRO A 192 16.11 8.41 -1.67
CA PRO A 192 15.72 9.62 -0.92
C PRO A 192 16.86 10.23 -0.10
N THR A 193 17.86 9.43 0.28
CA THR A 193 18.99 9.87 1.12
C THR A 193 20.35 9.66 0.45
N GLY A 194 20.41 8.89 -0.64
CA GLY A 194 21.67 8.36 -1.20
C GLY A 194 22.51 7.48 -0.25
N GLU A 195 21.98 7.14 0.94
CA GLU A 195 22.63 6.26 1.91
C GLU A 195 22.23 4.79 1.69
N ALA A 196 22.85 3.87 2.42
CA ALA A 196 22.50 2.44 2.34
C ALA A 196 21.10 2.12 2.90
N GLU A 197 20.60 2.99 3.79
CA GLU A 197 19.26 2.91 4.36
C GLU A 197 18.44 4.14 3.94
N PRO A 198 17.19 3.95 3.46
CA PRO A 198 16.48 2.67 3.30
C PRO A 198 17.06 1.76 2.20
N PRO A 199 16.75 0.44 2.18
CA PRO A 199 17.26 -0.45 1.14
C PRO A 199 16.53 -0.23 -0.19
N VAL A 200 17.21 -0.53 -1.31
CA VAL A 200 16.63 -0.38 -2.67
C VAL A 200 15.69 -1.52 -3.09
N ALA A 201 15.76 -2.67 -2.43
CA ALA A 201 14.85 -3.81 -2.57
C ALA A 201 15.02 -4.75 -1.37
N ASN A 202 14.04 -5.64 -1.15
CA ASN A 202 14.06 -6.61 -0.06
C ASN A 202 14.20 -8.04 -0.62
N PRO A 203 15.36 -8.71 -0.45
CA PRO A 203 15.55 -10.06 -0.96
C PRO A 203 14.69 -11.09 -0.20
N PRO A 204 14.54 -12.31 -0.73
CA PRO A 204 14.00 -13.43 0.03
C PRO A 204 14.69 -13.59 1.38
N THR A 205 13.90 -13.86 2.43
CA THR A 205 14.40 -14.14 3.76
C THR A 205 13.46 -15.08 4.50
N LYS A 206 14.07 -16.02 5.23
CA LYS A 206 13.39 -16.92 6.16
C LYS A 206 12.92 -16.22 7.43
N GLU A 207 13.57 -15.12 7.79
CA GLU A 207 13.17 -14.33 8.95
C GLU A 207 11.76 -13.76 8.75
N GLY A 208 10.89 -13.98 9.73
CA GLY A 208 9.50 -13.57 9.68
C GLY A 208 8.64 -14.28 8.62
N ALA A 209 9.15 -15.27 7.88
CA ALA A 209 8.38 -15.92 6.82
C ALA A 209 7.25 -16.81 7.39
N LEU A 210 6.04 -16.61 6.88
CA LEU A 210 4.86 -17.42 7.15
C LEU A 210 4.32 -17.92 5.81
N MET A 211 4.43 -19.23 5.59
CA MET A 211 4.15 -19.89 4.29
C MET A 211 2.74 -20.49 4.22
N GLY A 212 1.78 -19.92 4.96
CA GLY A 212 0.42 -20.45 5.10
C GLY A 212 0.43 -21.84 5.73
N GLU A 213 -0.36 -22.76 5.15
CA GLU A 213 -0.52 -24.14 5.62
C GLU A 213 0.51 -25.13 5.03
N MET A 214 1.66 -24.64 4.58
CA MET A 214 2.73 -25.51 4.08
C MET A 214 3.34 -26.33 5.22
N ASP A 215 3.65 -27.61 4.97
CA ASP A 215 4.37 -28.46 5.93
C ASP A 215 5.71 -27.81 6.31
N ALA A 216 6.09 -27.91 7.59
CA ALA A 216 7.20 -27.13 8.16
C ALA A 216 8.54 -27.31 7.43
N ASP A 217 8.88 -28.53 7.00
CA ASP A 217 10.13 -28.81 6.28
C ASP A 217 10.12 -28.19 4.87
N ASP A 218 8.97 -28.23 4.18
CA ASP A 218 8.79 -27.64 2.85
C ASP A 218 8.75 -26.12 2.95
N ALA A 219 8.13 -25.57 4.01
CA ALA A 219 8.07 -24.16 4.30
C ALA A 219 9.47 -23.56 4.54
N GLU A 220 10.33 -24.25 5.31
CA GLU A 220 11.70 -23.81 5.55
C GLU A 220 12.50 -23.74 4.24
N ALA A 221 12.32 -24.72 3.34
CA ALA A 221 13.00 -24.75 2.05
C ALA A 221 12.47 -23.67 1.10
N ALA A 222 11.15 -23.55 0.95
CA ALA A 222 10.52 -22.56 0.09
C ALA A 222 10.85 -21.12 0.51
N ALA A 223 10.93 -20.85 1.83
CA ALA A 223 11.25 -19.53 2.36
C ALA A 223 12.66 -19.01 1.99
N GLU A 224 13.56 -19.87 1.49
CA GLU A 224 14.88 -19.44 0.98
C GLU A 224 14.79 -18.64 -0.32
N GLU A 225 13.74 -18.87 -1.12
CA GLU A 225 13.54 -18.21 -2.41
C GLU A 225 12.19 -17.48 -2.54
N ALA A 226 11.28 -17.67 -1.58
CA ALA A 226 9.98 -17.03 -1.60
C ALA A 226 10.11 -15.50 -1.55
N ALA A 227 9.54 -14.83 -2.55
CA ALA A 227 9.70 -13.38 -2.71
C ALA A 227 8.94 -12.63 -1.63
N ARG A 228 9.50 -11.48 -1.21
CA ARG A 228 8.80 -10.52 -0.34
C ARG A 228 7.58 -9.96 -1.07
N THR A 229 6.51 -9.69 -0.32
CA THR A 229 5.27 -9.12 -0.85
C THR A 229 5.31 -7.60 -1.01
N VAL A 230 6.44 -6.95 -0.71
CA VAL A 230 6.58 -5.47 -0.68
C VAL A 230 6.36 -4.77 -2.02
N PRO A 231 6.98 -5.16 -3.14
CA PRO A 231 6.78 -4.40 -4.38
C PRO A 231 5.61 -4.94 -5.22
N PRO A 232 4.94 -4.09 -6.01
CA PRO A 232 4.07 -4.54 -7.09
C PRO A 232 4.90 -5.24 -8.18
N ARG A 233 4.31 -6.26 -8.81
CA ARG A 233 4.92 -7.02 -9.90
C ARG A 233 3.89 -7.38 -10.97
N GLU A 234 4.30 -8.15 -11.97
CA GLU A 234 3.48 -8.55 -13.13
C GLU A 234 2.16 -9.23 -12.73
N HIS A 235 2.16 -9.95 -11.61
CA HIS A 235 0.97 -10.66 -11.12
C HIS A 235 -0.04 -9.80 -10.35
N GLY A 236 0.29 -8.53 -10.15
CA GLY A 236 -0.32 -7.66 -9.16
C GLY A 236 0.53 -7.53 -7.91
N GLY A 237 0.00 -7.95 -6.77
CA GLY A 237 0.66 -7.78 -5.48
C GLY A 237 0.39 -6.39 -4.91
N ASN A 238 1.42 -5.73 -4.37
CA ASN A 238 1.29 -4.48 -3.61
C ASN A 238 1.20 -3.26 -4.52
N HIS A 239 0.01 -3.01 -5.07
CA HIS A 239 -0.18 -1.94 -6.03
C HIS A 239 -0.37 -0.58 -5.37
N ASP A 240 -1.03 -0.55 -4.22
CA ASP A 240 -1.40 0.67 -3.51
C ASP A 240 -2.16 1.64 -4.41
N ILE A 241 -3.08 1.09 -5.22
CA ILE A 241 -3.94 1.86 -6.12
C ILE A 241 -5.26 2.12 -5.40
N LYS A 242 -5.44 3.34 -4.87
CA LYS A 242 -6.68 3.76 -4.19
C LYS A 242 -7.96 3.56 -4.99
N ASP A 243 -7.84 3.52 -6.32
CA ASP A 243 -8.96 3.35 -7.23
C ASP A 243 -9.40 1.89 -7.43
N LEU A 244 -8.59 0.90 -6.99
CA LEU A 244 -8.96 -0.52 -6.82
C LEU A 244 -9.91 -0.73 -5.62
N SER A 245 -10.93 0.13 -5.53
CA SER A 245 -11.85 0.28 -4.40
C SER A 245 -13.13 -0.54 -4.56
N ILE A 246 -14.06 -0.40 -3.61
CA ILE A 246 -15.39 -1.03 -3.66
C ILE A 246 -16.08 -0.81 -5.01
N GLY A 247 -16.52 -1.92 -5.62
CA GLY A 247 -17.16 -1.97 -6.93
C GLY A 247 -16.18 -2.12 -8.10
N SER A 248 -14.89 -2.30 -7.84
CA SER A 248 -13.89 -2.58 -8.89
C SER A 248 -14.06 -3.96 -9.48
N THR A 249 -13.72 -4.09 -10.77
CA THR A 249 -13.52 -5.39 -11.42
C THR A 249 -12.08 -5.46 -11.89
N VAL A 250 -11.31 -6.42 -11.41
CA VAL A 250 -9.88 -6.59 -11.71
C VAL A 250 -9.67 -7.89 -12.48
N TYR A 251 -8.73 -7.88 -13.41
CA TYR A 251 -8.35 -9.05 -14.20
C TYR A 251 -6.87 -9.34 -13.95
N PHE A 252 -6.58 -10.34 -13.10
CA PHE A 252 -5.22 -10.73 -12.74
C PHE A 252 -4.68 -11.82 -13.69
N PRO A 253 -3.43 -11.72 -14.17
CA PRO A 253 -2.76 -12.81 -14.86
C PRO A 253 -2.69 -14.09 -14.00
N VAL A 254 -2.88 -15.25 -14.62
CA VAL A 254 -2.79 -16.57 -13.96
C VAL A 254 -1.51 -17.26 -14.40
N TYR A 255 -0.67 -17.66 -13.44
CA TYR A 255 0.61 -18.34 -13.69
C TYR A 255 0.64 -19.79 -13.20
N VAL A 256 -0.24 -20.15 -12.26
CA VAL A 256 -0.35 -21.51 -11.71
C VAL A 256 -1.80 -22.01 -11.77
N GLU A 257 -1.97 -23.32 -11.73
CA GLU A 257 -3.31 -23.94 -11.65
C GLU A 257 -4.08 -23.40 -10.43
N GLY A 258 -5.35 -23.05 -10.66
CA GLY A 258 -6.22 -22.47 -9.64
C GLY A 258 -5.92 -21.02 -9.28
N ALA A 259 -4.97 -20.36 -9.95
CA ALA A 259 -4.50 -18.98 -9.71
C ALA A 259 -3.86 -18.69 -8.35
N LYS A 260 -4.32 -19.33 -7.26
CA LYS A 260 -3.86 -19.13 -5.87
C LYS A 260 -3.87 -17.64 -5.51
N PHE A 261 -5.05 -17.05 -5.56
CA PHE A 261 -5.25 -15.62 -5.32
C PHE A 261 -5.07 -15.26 -3.83
N GLY A 262 -4.27 -14.25 -3.54
CA GLY A 262 -4.09 -13.67 -2.20
C GLY A 262 -4.48 -12.20 -2.16
N ILE A 263 -4.94 -11.74 -1.00
CA ILE A 263 -5.37 -10.36 -0.76
C ILE A 263 -5.14 -9.96 0.69
N GLY A 264 -4.81 -8.69 0.95
CA GLY A 264 -4.61 -8.16 2.29
C GLY A 264 -4.34 -6.67 2.24
N ASP A 265 -3.66 -6.17 3.27
CA ASP A 265 -3.16 -4.79 3.30
C ASP A 265 -4.27 -3.75 3.07
N PHE A 266 -5.31 -3.79 3.91
CA PHE A 266 -6.50 -3.01 3.66
C PHE A 266 -6.37 -1.57 4.13
N HIS A 267 -6.78 -0.67 3.25
CA HIS A 267 -6.70 0.75 3.45
C HIS A 267 -8.10 1.33 3.64
N ALA A 268 -8.36 1.99 4.77
CA ALA A 268 -9.57 2.77 4.94
C ALA A 268 -9.58 3.99 4.00
N SER A 269 -8.40 4.54 3.68
CA SER A 269 -8.19 5.54 2.63
C SER A 269 -6.71 5.72 2.34
N GLN A 270 -6.38 6.20 1.13
CA GLN A 270 -5.00 6.49 0.72
C GLN A 270 -4.98 7.65 -0.28
N GLY A 271 -3.88 8.40 -0.28
CA GLY A 271 -3.52 9.34 -1.33
C GLY A 271 -2.66 8.71 -2.42
N ASP A 272 -2.68 9.27 -3.64
CA ASP A 272 -1.84 8.75 -4.73
C ASP A 272 -0.35 8.78 -4.40
N GLY A 273 0.30 7.65 -4.69
CA GLY A 273 1.72 7.43 -4.44
C GLY A 273 2.06 7.06 -2.99
N GLU A 274 1.06 6.98 -2.11
CA GLU A 274 1.21 6.44 -0.74
C GLU A 274 2.45 6.97 -0.01
N ILE A 275 2.66 8.30 -0.11
CA ILE A 275 4.00 8.87 -0.01
C ILE A 275 4.68 8.63 1.34
N SER A 276 3.94 8.31 2.41
CA SER A 276 4.50 7.99 3.72
C SER A 276 5.05 6.57 3.89
N PHE A 277 4.81 5.68 2.92
CA PHE A 277 5.17 4.25 2.87
C PHE A 277 4.61 3.36 3.99
N CYS A 278 4.62 3.79 5.25
CA CYS A 278 3.67 3.26 6.25
C CYS A 278 2.33 3.97 6.05
N GLY A 279 1.86 3.95 4.82
CA GLY A 279 0.86 4.83 4.29
C GLY A 279 -0.45 4.11 4.12
N ALA A 280 -1.35 4.84 3.48
CA ALA A 280 -2.77 4.74 3.73
C ALA A 280 -3.16 4.87 5.22
N ILE A 281 -4.46 4.70 5.46
CA ILE A 281 -5.03 4.43 6.77
C ILE A 281 -5.18 2.92 6.88
N GLU A 282 -4.18 2.28 7.47
CA GLU A 282 -4.03 0.84 7.57
C GLU A 282 -5.05 0.22 8.51
N MET A 283 -5.66 -0.91 8.15
CA MET A 283 -6.64 -1.59 8.99
C MET A 283 -6.74 -3.10 8.74
N ALA A 284 -7.22 -3.82 9.75
CA ALA A 284 -7.82 -5.13 9.54
C ALA A 284 -9.22 -4.97 8.92
N ALA A 285 -9.60 -5.85 7.99
CA ALA A 285 -10.81 -5.67 7.19
C ALA A 285 -11.45 -6.98 6.74
N TYR A 286 -12.69 -6.88 6.26
CA TYR A 286 -13.31 -7.91 5.42
C TYR A 286 -13.40 -7.42 3.97
N ILE A 287 -13.47 -8.36 3.04
CA ILE A 287 -13.85 -8.14 1.64
C ILE A 287 -14.84 -9.21 1.18
N ASP A 288 -15.89 -8.78 0.49
CA ASP A 288 -16.79 -9.63 -0.29
C ASP A 288 -16.31 -9.65 -1.75
N VAL A 289 -16.04 -10.83 -2.28
CA VAL A 289 -15.51 -11.02 -3.66
C VAL A 289 -16.33 -12.01 -4.47
N GLU A 290 -16.33 -11.84 -5.79
CA GLU A 290 -16.77 -12.84 -6.77
C GLU A 290 -15.62 -13.15 -7.73
N PHE A 291 -15.43 -14.42 -8.06
CA PHE A 291 -14.40 -14.89 -8.99
C PHE A 291 -15.00 -15.38 -10.31
N ASP A 292 -14.34 -15.12 -11.43
CA ASP A 292 -14.63 -15.74 -12.73
C ASP A 292 -13.31 -15.92 -13.51
N VAL A 293 -13.33 -16.70 -14.59
CA VAL A 293 -12.13 -17.02 -15.37
C VAL A 293 -12.32 -16.65 -16.83
N VAL A 294 -11.47 -15.74 -17.32
CA VAL A 294 -11.37 -15.44 -18.75
C VAL A 294 -10.31 -16.37 -19.36
N LYS A 295 -10.77 -17.47 -19.94
CA LYS A 295 -9.89 -18.47 -20.56
C LYS A 295 -8.99 -17.83 -21.63
N ASP A 296 -7.69 -18.14 -21.62
CA ASP A 296 -6.69 -17.57 -22.54
C ASP A 296 -6.70 -16.03 -22.54
N GLY A 297 -7.04 -15.43 -21.39
CA GLY A 297 -7.28 -14.00 -21.24
C GLY A 297 -6.04 -13.14 -21.53
N MET A 298 -4.87 -13.57 -21.07
CA MET A 298 -3.61 -12.84 -21.26
C MET A 298 -3.31 -12.65 -22.76
N ASN A 299 -3.46 -13.72 -23.55
CA ASN A 299 -3.26 -13.65 -25.01
C ASN A 299 -4.39 -12.91 -25.72
N LYS A 300 -5.65 -13.16 -25.34
CA LYS A 300 -6.81 -12.54 -26.00
C LYS A 300 -6.82 -11.03 -25.86
N TYR A 301 -6.41 -10.51 -24.70
CA TYR A 301 -6.40 -9.08 -24.43
C TYR A 301 -5.01 -8.46 -24.65
N GLY A 302 -3.96 -9.27 -24.75
CA GLY A 302 -2.59 -8.80 -24.97
C GLY A 302 -2.05 -8.04 -23.77
N VAL A 303 -2.33 -8.56 -22.57
CA VAL A 303 -1.92 -7.97 -21.29
C VAL A 303 -1.12 -8.99 -20.48
N ASP A 304 -0.07 -8.50 -19.83
CA ASP A 304 0.86 -9.24 -18.98
C ASP A 304 0.87 -8.69 -17.53
N HIS A 305 0.12 -7.62 -17.27
CA HIS A 305 -0.13 -7.01 -15.97
C HIS A 305 -1.64 -6.92 -15.71
N PRO A 306 -2.07 -6.72 -14.45
CA PRO A 306 -3.48 -6.56 -14.14
C PRO A 306 -4.08 -5.35 -14.84
N ILE A 307 -5.33 -5.50 -15.28
CA ILE A 307 -6.16 -4.41 -15.76
C ILE A 307 -7.43 -4.36 -14.92
N PHE A 308 -8.02 -3.17 -14.76
CA PHE A 308 -9.20 -3.04 -13.93
C PHE A 308 -10.16 -1.95 -14.41
N GLU A 309 -11.42 -2.15 -14.04
CA GLU A 309 -12.45 -1.12 -14.04
C GLU A 309 -12.53 -0.55 -12.61
N PRO A 310 -12.40 0.77 -12.43
CA PRO A 310 -12.28 1.37 -11.10
C PRO A 310 -13.57 1.26 -10.29
N GLY A 311 -13.41 1.27 -8.97
CA GLY A 311 -14.52 1.19 -8.03
C GLY A 311 -15.51 2.33 -8.20
N ASN A 312 -16.80 1.99 -8.09
CA ASN A 312 -17.92 2.91 -8.28
C ASN A 312 -18.49 3.45 -6.96
N ARG A 313 -17.86 3.13 -5.82
CA ARG A 313 -18.21 3.67 -4.50
C ARG A 313 -17.00 4.35 -3.87
N GLY A 314 -17.28 5.35 -3.03
CA GLY A 314 -16.27 6.15 -2.34
C GLY A 314 -16.56 7.64 -2.44
N PRO A 315 -15.70 8.48 -1.86
CA PRO A 315 -15.86 9.92 -1.93
C PRO A 315 -15.73 10.42 -3.37
N THR A 316 -16.46 11.49 -3.69
CA THR A 316 -16.25 12.28 -4.90
C THR A 316 -16.01 13.72 -4.48
N PHE A 317 -14.85 14.28 -4.85
CA PHE A 317 -14.54 15.68 -4.60
C PHE A 317 -14.61 16.48 -5.88
N GLU A 318 -15.25 17.65 -5.80
CA GLU A 318 -15.46 18.56 -6.95
C GLU A 318 -14.42 19.68 -7.00
N ASP A 319 -13.85 20.05 -5.85
CA ASP A 319 -12.96 21.20 -5.69
C ASP A 319 -11.59 20.81 -5.11
N TYR A 320 -10.52 21.32 -5.70
CA TYR A 320 -9.14 21.03 -5.34
C TYR A 320 -8.28 22.28 -5.28
N VAL A 321 -7.26 22.26 -4.44
CA VAL A 321 -6.06 23.10 -4.59
C VAL A 321 -4.97 22.23 -5.22
N THR A 322 -4.43 22.64 -6.37
CA THR A 322 -3.47 21.82 -7.13
C THR A 322 -2.09 22.45 -7.13
N PHE A 323 -1.09 21.63 -6.82
CA PHE A 323 0.33 21.99 -6.76
C PHE A 323 1.07 21.36 -7.93
N CYS A 324 2.05 22.07 -8.47
CA CYS A 324 2.84 21.62 -9.62
C CYS A 324 4.29 21.41 -9.21
N GLY A 325 4.88 20.31 -9.69
CA GLY A 325 6.30 20.04 -9.55
C GLY A 325 6.92 19.64 -10.88
N TYR A 326 8.24 19.83 -10.96
CA TYR A 326 9.03 19.63 -12.18
C TYR A 326 10.31 18.84 -11.86
N SER A 327 10.99 18.32 -12.89
CA SER A 327 12.27 17.58 -12.77
C SER A 327 13.46 18.45 -12.36
N VAL A 328 13.27 19.26 -11.32
CA VAL A 328 14.28 20.14 -10.72
C VAL A 328 14.25 19.92 -9.22
N THR A 329 15.36 19.48 -8.65
CA THR A 329 15.50 19.18 -7.22
C THR A 329 15.34 20.42 -6.34
N GLU A 330 15.22 20.21 -5.02
CA GLU A 330 15.15 21.25 -3.99
C GLU A 330 16.26 22.30 -4.09
N ASP A 331 17.48 21.87 -4.41
CA ASP A 331 18.69 22.69 -4.50
C ASP A 331 18.95 23.24 -5.92
N GLY A 332 18.09 22.88 -6.88
CA GLY A 332 18.07 23.44 -8.23
C GLY A 332 18.86 22.64 -9.27
N GLU A 333 19.26 21.39 -8.96
CA GLU A 333 19.78 20.46 -9.96
C GLU A 333 18.69 20.08 -10.97
N GLN A 334 19.09 20.00 -12.24
CA GLN A 334 18.20 19.67 -13.35
C GLN A 334 18.28 18.18 -13.67
N HIS A 335 17.18 17.45 -13.51
CA HIS A 335 17.02 16.07 -13.96
C HIS A 335 16.33 16.01 -15.34
N TYR A 336 16.50 14.92 -16.08
CA TYR A 336 15.90 14.75 -17.40
C TYR A 336 14.64 13.90 -17.33
N ILE A 337 13.46 14.49 -17.57
CA ILE A 337 12.15 13.82 -17.63
C ILE A 337 11.96 12.86 -16.43
N ASP A 338 12.19 13.40 -15.24
CA ASP A 338 12.10 12.69 -13.98
C ASP A 338 10.78 13.03 -13.29
N SER A 339 9.90 12.05 -13.27
CA SER A 339 8.56 12.12 -12.67
C SER A 339 8.58 11.89 -11.15
N HIS A 340 9.59 11.21 -10.63
CA HIS A 340 9.79 11.04 -9.19
C HIS A 340 10.09 12.40 -8.55
N THR A 341 11.12 13.08 -9.05
CA THR A 341 11.47 14.44 -8.62
C THR A 341 10.30 15.39 -8.84
N ALA A 342 9.65 15.35 -10.00
CA ALA A 342 8.50 16.22 -10.26
C ALA A 342 7.36 16.02 -9.24
N TYR A 343 7.00 14.77 -8.89
CA TYR A 343 5.97 14.53 -7.88
C TYR A 343 6.42 14.96 -6.49
N ARG A 344 7.69 14.73 -6.14
CA ARG A 344 8.30 15.18 -4.89
C ARG A 344 8.19 16.68 -4.70
N ARG A 345 8.48 17.46 -5.75
CA ARG A 345 8.33 18.93 -5.73
C ARG A 345 6.88 19.37 -5.51
N ALA A 346 5.90 18.68 -6.11
CA ALA A 346 4.49 18.98 -5.90
C ALA A 346 4.05 18.68 -4.46
N SER A 347 4.46 17.55 -3.90
CA SER A 347 4.20 17.15 -2.51
C SER A 347 4.78 18.13 -1.50
N LEU A 348 6.05 18.53 -1.65
CA LEU A 348 6.68 19.51 -0.76
C LEU A 348 5.98 20.87 -0.79
N GLN A 349 5.51 21.33 -1.96
CA GLN A 349 4.73 22.56 -2.06
C GLN A 349 3.38 22.46 -1.34
N ALA A 350 2.69 21.32 -1.47
CA ALA A 350 1.44 21.07 -0.76
C ALA A 350 1.65 21.07 0.76
N ILE A 351 2.73 20.45 1.24
CA ILE A 351 3.12 20.47 2.66
C ILE A 351 3.37 21.90 3.14
N ASP A 352 4.17 22.69 2.40
CA ASP A 352 4.46 24.07 2.76
C ASP A 352 3.22 24.98 2.73
N TYR A 353 2.26 24.67 1.87
CA TYR A 353 0.96 25.35 1.81
C TYR A 353 0.11 25.04 3.03
N LEU A 354 -0.05 23.76 3.38
CA LEU A 354 -0.80 23.34 4.58
C LEU A 354 -0.22 23.92 5.87
N LYS A 355 1.11 24.06 5.95
CA LYS A 355 1.79 24.77 7.06
C LYS A 355 1.36 26.22 7.21
N LYS A 356 0.85 26.88 6.16
CA LYS A 356 0.31 28.26 6.28
C LYS A 356 -1.02 28.32 7.02
N PHE A 357 -1.75 27.20 7.08
CA PHE A 357 -2.96 27.04 7.89
C PHE A 357 -2.66 26.49 9.28
N GLY A 358 -1.38 26.28 9.65
CA GLY A 358 -0.98 25.91 11.01
C GLY A 358 -0.88 24.41 11.31
N TYR A 359 -0.93 23.56 10.27
CA TYR A 359 -0.45 22.18 10.38
C TYR A 359 1.06 22.12 10.53
N THR A 360 1.57 21.12 11.25
CA THR A 360 2.99 20.76 11.19
C THR A 360 3.34 20.11 9.86
N GLY A 361 4.64 20.05 9.54
CA GLY A 361 5.10 19.32 8.34
C GLY A 361 4.69 17.85 8.37
N GLN A 362 4.80 17.21 9.53
CA GLN A 362 4.42 15.80 9.71
C GLN A 362 2.91 15.59 9.54
N GLN A 363 2.07 16.48 10.09
CA GLN A 363 0.62 16.45 9.87
C GLN A 363 0.28 16.56 8.38
N ALA A 364 0.89 17.52 7.69
CA ALA A 364 0.68 17.69 6.26
C ALA A 364 1.14 16.46 5.48
N TYR A 365 2.26 15.84 5.84
CA TYR A 365 2.76 14.64 5.17
C TYR A 365 1.81 13.44 5.32
N HIS A 366 1.35 13.14 6.54
CA HIS A 366 0.35 12.09 6.77
C HIS A 366 -0.98 12.41 6.07
N LEU A 367 -1.40 13.67 6.05
CA LEU A 367 -2.59 14.10 5.29
C LEU A 367 -2.49 13.73 3.81
N LEU A 368 -1.37 14.05 3.17
CA LEU A 368 -1.18 13.75 1.75
C LEU A 368 -1.10 12.25 1.45
N SER A 369 -0.73 11.42 2.42
CA SER A 369 -0.71 9.95 2.27
C SER A 369 -2.07 9.28 2.51
N THR A 370 -2.99 9.94 3.21
CA THR A 370 -4.24 9.33 3.71
C THR A 370 -5.49 9.90 3.07
N VAL A 371 -5.50 11.21 2.82
CA VAL A 371 -6.54 11.90 2.05
C VAL A 371 -6.45 11.40 0.61
N PRO A 372 -7.56 11.08 -0.06
CA PRO A 372 -7.59 10.72 -1.48
C PRO A 372 -7.27 11.92 -2.38
N ILE A 373 -6.03 12.38 -2.28
CA ILE A 373 -5.42 13.35 -3.19
C ILE A 373 -5.24 12.72 -4.56
N GLU A 374 -5.13 13.57 -5.57
CA GLU A 374 -4.90 13.14 -6.95
C GLU A 374 -3.48 13.47 -7.37
N GLY A 375 -2.68 12.44 -7.60
CA GLY A 375 -1.33 12.53 -8.15
C GLY A 375 -1.35 12.25 -9.65
N ARG A 376 -0.94 13.22 -10.47
CA ARG A 376 -0.98 13.07 -11.93
C ARG A 376 0.37 13.31 -12.57
N GLN A 377 0.80 12.34 -13.39
CA GLN A 377 1.82 12.59 -14.41
C GLN A 377 1.21 13.44 -15.52
N SER A 378 1.34 14.76 -15.40
CA SER A 378 0.61 15.73 -16.20
C SER A 378 1.25 15.93 -17.57
N GLY A 379 2.58 15.87 -17.63
CA GLY A 379 3.33 15.89 -18.88
C GLY A 379 4.69 15.21 -18.72
N VAL A 380 5.04 14.31 -19.63
CA VAL A 380 6.27 13.49 -19.56
C VAL A 380 7.13 13.61 -20.83
N VAL A 381 6.96 14.71 -21.58
CA VAL A 381 7.55 14.86 -22.92
C VAL A 381 8.25 16.20 -23.15
N ASP A 382 7.95 17.22 -22.33
CA ASP A 382 8.42 18.59 -22.55
C ASP A 382 9.82 18.80 -21.97
N VAL A 383 10.84 18.50 -22.77
CA VAL A 383 12.23 18.58 -22.33
C VAL A 383 12.61 19.96 -21.77
N PRO A 384 13.34 20.02 -20.64
CA PRO A 384 13.91 18.87 -19.89
C PRO A 384 12.98 18.29 -18.80
N ASN A 385 11.80 18.88 -18.54
CA ASN A 385 11.04 18.63 -17.32
C ASN A 385 9.82 17.74 -17.56
N ALA A 386 9.70 16.67 -16.77
CA ALA A 386 8.38 16.13 -16.46
C ALA A 386 7.61 17.16 -15.61
N CYS A 387 6.29 17.10 -15.67
CA CYS A 387 5.37 17.88 -14.88
C CYS A 387 4.44 16.92 -14.16
N SER A 388 4.52 16.90 -12.83
CA SER A 388 3.59 16.18 -11.98
C SER A 388 2.75 17.17 -11.21
N THR A 389 1.49 16.82 -10.95
CA THR A 389 0.60 17.61 -10.10
C THR A 389 0.08 16.80 -8.95
N LEU A 390 -0.15 17.47 -7.82
CA LEU A 390 -0.84 16.95 -6.66
C LEU A 390 -2.07 17.82 -6.41
N ALA A 391 -3.27 17.25 -6.49
CA ALA A 391 -4.50 17.97 -6.20
C ALA A 391 -5.05 17.54 -4.83
N LEU A 392 -5.10 18.50 -3.90
CA LEU A 392 -5.63 18.33 -2.56
C LEU A 392 -7.13 18.67 -2.55
N PRO A 393 -8.03 17.71 -2.27
CA PRO A 393 -9.46 17.98 -2.23
C PRO A 393 -9.80 18.91 -1.07
N LYS A 394 -10.54 19.98 -1.35
CA LYS A 394 -10.93 20.95 -0.31
C LYS A 394 -11.98 20.39 0.64
N GLY A 395 -12.84 19.48 0.14
CA GLY A 395 -14.00 18.96 0.86
C GLY A 395 -13.69 18.05 2.05
N VAL A 396 -12.41 17.76 2.34
CA VAL A 396 -12.01 16.99 3.53
C VAL A 396 -11.78 17.87 4.76
N PHE A 397 -11.66 19.19 4.57
CA PHE A 397 -11.39 20.14 5.63
C PHE A 397 -12.69 20.77 6.13
N ASP A 398 -12.82 20.96 7.45
CA ASP A 398 -13.93 21.68 8.07
C ASP A 398 -13.85 23.21 7.89
N PHE A 399 -12.80 23.69 7.22
CA PHE A 399 -12.54 25.10 6.93
C PHE A 399 -12.02 25.28 5.49
N ASP A 400 -12.07 26.51 4.99
CA ASP A 400 -11.70 26.81 3.61
C ASP A 400 -10.18 26.97 3.43
N ILE A 401 -9.56 26.00 2.75
CA ILE A 401 -8.14 26.02 2.40
C ILE A 401 -7.84 26.74 1.06
N SER A 402 -8.77 27.52 0.51
CA SER A 402 -8.53 28.30 -0.72
C SER A 402 -7.38 29.32 -0.53
N PRO A 403 -6.62 29.64 -1.60
CA PRO A 403 -5.57 30.65 -1.54
C PRO A 403 -6.05 32.02 -1.05
N GLU A 404 -7.30 32.37 -1.36
CA GLU A 404 -7.94 33.62 -0.93
C GLU A 404 -8.21 33.68 0.58
N SER A 405 -8.23 32.52 1.24
CA SER A 405 -8.53 32.35 2.66
C SER A 405 -7.26 32.27 3.53
N LEU A 406 -6.08 32.45 2.92
CA LEU A 406 -4.81 32.57 3.63
C LEU A 406 -4.79 33.83 4.51
N GLY A 407 -4.75 33.65 5.83
CA GLY A 407 -4.68 34.77 6.78
C GLY A 407 -4.95 34.42 8.23
N GLU A 408 -5.62 33.30 8.48
CA GLU A 408 -5.86 32.77 9.83
C GLU A 408 -4.96 31.54 10.06
N HIS A 409 -4.17 31.60 11.13
CA HIS A 409 -3.28 30.52 11.54
C HIS A 409 -3.71 30.06 12.92
N GLU A 410 -4.16 28.82 13.03
CA GLU A 410 -4.46 28.17 14.30
C GLU A 410 -3.50 26.99 14.47
N ASP A 411 -2.95 26.84 15.67
CA ASP A 411 -2.12 25.69 16.02
C ASP A 411 -2.99 24.43 16.05
N ARG A 412 -2.65 23.46 15.20
CA ARG A 412 -3.38 22.20 15.03
C ARG A 412 -2.77 21.04 15.81
N GLY A 413 -1.91 21.33 16.79
CA GLY A 413 -1.25 20.31 17.59
C GLY A 413 -0.14 19.61 16.80
N ASN A 414 0.10 18.33 17.10
CA ASN A 414 1.12 17.56 16.41
C ASN A 414 0.81 16.05 16.40
N ILE A 415 1.50 15.33 15.53
CA ILE A 415 1.52 13.86 15.47
C ILE A 415 2.53 13.32 16.48
N SER A 416 2.35 12.07 16.91
CA SER A 416 3.34 11.34 17.71
C SER A 416 4.60 11.07 16.85
N ILE A 417 5.76 11.55 17.29
CA ILE A 417 7.04 11.40 16.57
C ILE A 417 8.08 10.89 17.56
N THR A 418 8.99 10.01 17.13
CA THR A 418 10.10 9.56 17.98
C THR A 418 11.16 10.67 18.12
N ASP A 419 11.78 10.71 19.30
CA ASP A 419 12.91 11.61 19.56
C ASP A 419 14.25 11.08 19.00
N ASP A 420 14.26 9.84 18.48
CA ASP A 420 15.45 9.09 18.09
C ASP A 420 15.16 8.17 16.88
N PRO A 421 15.97 8.22 15.80
CA PRO A 421 15.79 7.38 14.62
C PRO A 421 16.09 5.89 14.83
N LEU A 422 16.87 5.49 15.86
CA LEU A 422 17.17 4.12 16.34
C LEU A 422 18.58 4.12 16.99
N GLY A 423 18.77 4.84 18.10
CA GLY A 423 19.95 4.79 18.97
C GLY A 423 21.12 5.69 18.60
#